data_AF-A0AAP6K3B8-F1
#
_entry.id   AF-A0AAP6K3B8-F1
#
_cell.length_a   1.000
_cell.length_b   1.000
_cell.length_c   1.000
_cell.angle_alpha   90.00
_cell.angle_beta   90.00
_cell.angle_gamma   90.00
#
_symmetry.space_group_name_H-M   'P 1'
#
loop_
_entity.id
_entity.type
_entity.pdbx_description
1 polymer ?
#
loop_
_entity_poly.entity_id
_entity_poly.type
_entity_poly.pdbx_seq_one_letter_code
_entity_poly.pdbx_strand_id
1 'polypeptide(L)'
;MKLFNLQQNYILFLIFIKSSIFYSQSLPIVGFGDVSNYRINTYDVPGSSGLDLHWYGGMRFGDVTSNSVMQITNGKVGIGNTNPAVKLDVIGTISSYEPLALGATVNSFQLINQRSGNVGENTIINRLWTYRDKTLNNWYSARIHDGISIDDSYKTPNVDTQTWWERDPLDNIQSWGNNAETYLTINKGNVGIGIKTPINKLDVNGTIHSKEVKVDMTGWSDFVFKKEYSLPTLTEVEKQINEKGHLENIPSEEEVLKNGINLGEMNSKLLQKIEELTLYMIDVNKKVKELQVSNAKLVENNEVLESKIKKLEIK
;
A
#
# COMPACT_ATOMS: atom_id res chain seq x y z
N MET A 1 -69.67 55.61 -65.36
CA MET A 1 -69.17 56.74 -64.55
C MET A 1 -68.89 56.21 -63.15
N LYS A 2 -67.70 56.53 -62.62
CA LYS A 2 -67.11 56.14 -61.33
C LYS A 2 -66.43 54.77 -61.25
N LEU A 3 -65.27 54.73 -61.92
CA LEU A 3 -64.00 54.35 -61.28
C LEU A 3 -63.80 55.10 -59.95
N PHE A 4 -62.94 54.57 -59.08
CA PHE A 4 -62.58 55.02 -57.73
C PHE A 4 -63.51 54.51 -56.62
N ASN A 5 -63.18 53.34 -56.05
CA ASN A 5 -62.50 53.33 -54.75
C ASN A 5 -61.90 51.94 -54.39
N LEU A 6 -61.26 51.26 -55.36
CA LEU A 6 -60.56 50.00 -55.08
C LEU A 6 -59.17 50.19 -54.46
N GLN A 7 -58.61 51.41 -54.38
CA GLN A 7 -57.23 51.61 -53.91
C GLN A 7 -57.08 51.81 -52.39
N GLN A 8 -58.14 52.12 -51.64
CA GLN A 8 -58.03 52.33 -50.19
C GLN A 8 -58.05 51.03 -49.38
N ASN A 9 -58.61 49.95 -49.94
CA ASN A 9 -58.60 48.62 -49.31
C ASN A 9 -57.34 47.79 -49.61
N TYR A 10 -56.50 48.19 -50.57
CA TYR A 10 -55.23 47.50 -50.83
C TYR A 10 -54.08 48.00 -49.95
N ILE A 11 -54.17 49.22 -49.41
CA ILE A 11 -53.12 49.75 -48.51
C ILE A 11 -53.29 49.24 -47.07
N LEU A 12 -54.52 48.91 -46.63
CA LEU A 12 -54.72 48.20 -45.36
C LEU A 12 -54.45 46.69 -45.45
N PHE A 13 -54.50 46.10 -46.64
CA PHE A 13 -54.23 44.67 -46.84
C PHE A 13 -52.74 44.34 -47.01
N LEU A 14 -51.90 45.33 -47.32
CA LEU A 14 -50.43 45.17 -47.43
C LEU A 14 -49.68 45.44 -46.12
N ILE A 15 -50.34 45.97 -45.09
CA ILE A 15 -49.73 46.21 -43.76
C ILE A 15 -50.06 45.09 -42.76
N PHE A 16 -51.05 44.24 -43.03
CA PHE A 16 -51.39 43.07 -42.21
C PHE A 16 -50.68 41.76 -42.60
N ILE A 17 -49.68 41.80 -43.50
CA ILE A 17 -48.76 40.68 -43.78
C ILE A 17 -47.36 40.93 -43.17
N LYS A 18 -47.27 41.81 -42.15
CA LYS A 18 -46.05 41.93 -41.33
C LYS A 18 -46.20 41.46 -39.88
N SER A 19 -47.37 40.95 -39.52
CA SER A 19 -47.62 40.32 -38.23
C SER A 19 -48.21 38.93 -38.48
N SER A 20 -47.47 37.90 -38.06
CA SER A 20 -47.96 36.53 -37.86
C SER A 20 -47.83 35.53 -39.03
N ILE A 21 -46.66 35.46 -39.67
CA ILE A 21 -46.22 34.25 -40.40
C ILE A 21 -44.75 33.98 -40.05
N PHE A 22 -44.49 33.59 -38.80
CA PHE A 22 -43.41 32.63 -38.55
C PHE A 22 -44.00 31.24 -38.81
N TYR A 23 -44.30 30.93 -40.08
CA TYR A 23 -44.28 29.53 -40.48
C TYR A 23 -42.84 29.08 -40.31
N SER A 24 -42.64 27.91 -39.73
CA SER A 24 -41.35 27.22 -39.74
C SER A 24 -40.88 27.09 -41.18
N GLN A 25 -40.12 28.06 -41.68
CA GLN A 25 -39.33 27.85 -42.87
C GLN A 25 -38.29 26.82 -42.45
N SER A 26 -38.48 25.58 -42.89
CA SER A 26 -37.37 24.65 -43.00
C SER A 26 -36.34 25.34 -43.88
N LEU A 27 -35.35 25.99 -43.26
CA LEU A 27 -34.18 26.43 -43.99
C LEU A 27 -33.68 25.19 -44.74
N PRO A 28 -33.53 25.23 -46.07
CA PRO A 28 -33.05 24.08 -46.81
C PRO A 28 -31.73 23.67 -46.17
N ILE A 29 -31.61 22.38 -45.83
CA ILE A 29 -30.35 21.80 -45.42
C ILE A 29 -29.45 21.86 -46.66
N VAL A 30 -28.65 22.92 -46.76
CA VAL A 30 -27.71 23.09 -47.86
C VAL A 30 -26.47 22.27 -47.54
N GLY A 31 -26.56 20.97 -47.78
CA GLY A 31 -25.36 20.17 -48.05
C GLY A 31 -24.69 20.68 -49.33
N PHE A 32 -23.40 20.44 -49.52
CA PHE A 32 -22.68 20.76 -50.76
C PHE A 32 -23.16 19.88 -51.95
N GLY A 33 -24.45 19.87 -52.24
CA GLY A 33 -25.10 19.11 -53.32
C GLY A 33 -25.38 17.63 -53.02
N ASP A 34 -25.00 17.10 -51.85
CA ASP A 34 -25.14 15.68 -51.52
C ASP A 34 -26.16 15.41 -50.40
N VAL A 35 -27.42 15.22 -50.78
CA VAL A 35 -28.51 14.93 -49.85
C VAL A 35 -28.37 13.61 -49.08
N SER A 36 -27.47 12.70 -49.51
CA SER A 36 -27.25 11.42 -48.82
C SER A 36 -26.48 11.60 -47.51
N ASN A 37 -25.62 12.62 -47.48
CA ASN A 37 -24.66 12.91 -46.40
C ASN A 37 -25.12 14.02 -45.43
N TYR A 38 -26.25 14.65 -45.70
CA TYR A 38 -26.83 15.72 -44.88
C TYR A 38 -28.34 15.55 -44.77
N ARG A 39 -28.82 15.02 -43.63
CA ARG A 39 -30.26 14.88 -43.37
C ARG A 39 -30.59 15.08 -41.91
N ILE A 40 -31.78 15.61 -41.67
CA ILE A 40 -32.46 15.61 -40.38
C ILE A 40 -33.62 14.63 -40.51
N ASN A 41 -33.64 13.59 -39.70
CA ASN A 41 -34.69 12.58 -39.71
C ASN A 41 -35.16 12.28 -38.28
N THR A 42 -36.15 11.42 -38.15
CA THR A 42 -36.57 10.84 -36.89
C THR A 42 -36.19 9.36 -36.82
N TYR A 43 -36.02 8.83 -35.62
CA TYR A 43 -35.92 7.38 -35.39
C TYR A 43 -36.86 6.94 -34.27
N ASP A 44 -37.28 5.68 -34.29
CA ASP A 44 -38.23 5.15 -33.31
C ASP A 44 -37.58 5.05 -31.92
N VAL A 45 -38.28 5.56 -30.91
CA VAL A 45 -37.92 5.46 -29.48
C VAL A 45 -39.16 4.99 -28.72
N PRO A 46 -39.08 4.04 -27.76
CA PRO A 46 -40.25 3.62 -27.00
C PRO A 46 -41.01 4.81 -26.37
N GLY A 47 -42.25 5.04 -26.84
CA GLY A 47 -43.11 6.11 -26.35
C GLY A 47 -42.86 7.51 -26.95
N SER A 48 -41.98 7.68 -27.95
CA SER A 48 -41.72 8.97 -28.61
C SER A 48 -41.05 8.82 -30.00
N SER A 49 -40.53 9.91 -30.56
CA SER A 49 -39.62 9.91 -31.70
C SER A 49 -38.31 10.61 -31.32
N GLY A 50 -37.18 9.98 -31.65
CA GLY A 50 -35.86 10.57 -31.51
C GLY A 50 -35.50 11.45 -32.71
N LEU A 51 -34.55 12.37 -32.52
CA LEU A 51 -33.99 13.21 -33.59
C LEU A 51 -32.68 12.61 -34.10
N ASP A 52 -32.62 12.27 -35.39
CA ASP A 52 -31.41 11.85 -36.09
C ASP A 52 -30.83 13.03 -36.88
N LEU A 53 -29.62 13.42 -36.54
CA LEU A 53 -28.87 14.49 -37.20
C LEU A 53 -27.66 13.85 -37.89
N HIS A 54 -27.79 13.61 -39.20
CA HIS A 54 -26.73 13.03 -40.00
C HIS A 54 -26.01 14.11 -40.80
N TRP A 55 -24.74 14.33 -40.47
CA TRP A 55 -23.89 15.30 -41.13
C TRP A 55 -22.49 14.72 -41.34
N TYR A 56 -22.10 14.48 -42.58
CA TYR A 56 -20.81 13.86 -42.91
C TYR A 56 -19.61 14.63 -42.32
N GLY A 57 -19.66 15.96 -42.37
CA GLY A 57 -18.63 16.83 -41.80
C GLY A 57 -18.69 16.98 -40.27
N GLY A 58 -19.63 16.32 -39.61
CA GLY A 58 -19.87 16.46 -38.18
C GLY A 58 -20.80 17.61 -37.81
N MET A 59 -20.98 17.83 -36.51
CA MET A 59 -21.88 18.83 -35.94
C MET A 59 -21.13 19.76 -35.00
N ARG A 60 -21.46 21.06 -34.99
CA ARG A 60 -20.84 22.07 -34.12
C ARG A 60 -21.92 22.86 -33.37
N PHE A 61 -21.74 23.01 -32.08
CA PHE A 61 -22.49 23.92 -31.22
C PHE A 61 -21.59 25.10 -30.89
N GLY A 62 -22.01 26.30 -31.30
CA GLY A 62 -21.25 27.53 -31.10
C GLY A 62 -21.79 28.37 -29.93
N ASP A 63 -20.96 29.24 -29.36
CA ASP A 63 -21.43 30.30 -28.47
C ASP A 63 -21.99 31.51 -29.25
N VAL A 64 -22.41 32.55 -28.53
CA VAL A 64 -22.96 33.80 -29.11
C VAL A 64 -21.95 34.56 -29.98
N THR A 65 -20.66 34.22 -29.88
CA THR A 65 -19.57 34.78 -30.69
C THR A 65 -19.13 33.84 -31.83
N SER A 66 -19.89 32.77 -32.07
CA SER A 66 -19.61 31.73 -33.07
C SER A 66 -18.37 30.86 -32.78
N ASN A 67 -17.81 30.86 -31.57
CA ASN A 67 -16.74 29.92 -31.21
C ASN A 67 -17.29 28.52 -30.96
N SER A 68 -16.58 27.46 -31.38
CA SER A 68 -16.98 26.07 -31.09
C SER A 68 -16.94 25.82 -29.58
N VAL A 69 -18.09 25.48 -28.99
CA VAL A 69 -18.18 25.01 -27.59
C VAL A 69 -18.20 23.49 -27.55
N MET A 70 -18.93 22.84 -28.44
CA MET A 70 -18.96 21.39 -28.60
C MET A 70 -18.91 21.02 -30.08
N GLN A 71 -18.13 20.01 -30.44
CA GLN A 71 -18.00 19.55 -31.81
C GLN A 71 -18.02 18.02 -31.86
N ILE A 72 -18.88 17.47 -32.71
CA ILE A 72 -18.87 16.06 -33.09
C ILE A 72 -18.19 15.98 -34.45
N THR A 73 -17.07 15.27 -34.56
CA THR A 73 -16.36 15.10 -35.84
C THR A 73 -15.70 13.72 -35.87
N ASN A 74 -15.74 13.05 -37.03
CA ASN A 74 -15.13 11.72 -37.22
C ASN A 74 -15.50 10.70 -36.12
N GLY A 75 -16.74 10.73 -35.63
CA GLY A 75 -17.21 9.83 -34.58
C GLY A 75 -16.55 10.05 -33.20
N LYS A 76 -16.10 11.28 -32.92
CA LYS A 76 -15.56 11.75 -31.64
C LYS A 76 -16.30 13.02 -31.21
N VAL A 77 -16.36 13.26 -29.91
CA VAL A 77 -16.96 14.44 -29.30
C VAL A 77 -15.86 15.27 -28.63
N GLY A 78 -15.69 16.50 -29.07
CA GLY A 78 -14.86 17.52 -28.44
C GLY A 78 -15.73 18.54 -27.69
N ILE A 79 -15.36 18.91 -26.47
CA ILE A 79 -15.96 20.02 -25.72
C ILE A 79 -14.83 21.02 -25.39
N GLY A 80 -14.92 22.23 -25.92
CA GLY A 80 -13.83 23.22 -25.91
C GLY A 80 -12.64 22.86 -26.81
N ASN A 81 -12.61 21.65 -27.40
CA ASN A 81 -11.60 21.19 -28.36
C ASN A 81 -12.24 20.93 -29.74
N THR A 82 -11.74 21.59 -30.78
CA THR A 82 -12.23 21.42 -32.16
C THR A 82 -11.58 20.27 -32.93
N ASN A 83 -10.54 19.65 -32.37
CA ASN A 83 -9.84 18.52 -32.94
C ASN A 83 -9.63 17.41 -31.90
N PRO A 84 -10.71 16.69 -31.50
CA PRO A 84 -10.64 15.68 -30.45
C PRO A 84 -9.70 14.52 -30.82
N ALA A 85 -8.71 14.24 -29.95
CA ALA A 85 -7.76 13.14 -30.14
C ALA A 85 -8.39 11.79 -29.76
N VAL A 86 -9.22 11.78 -28.71
CA VAL A 86 -9.92 10.61 -28.17
C VAL A 86 -11.44 10.71 -28.39
N LYS A 87 -12.19 9.66 -28.03
CA LYS A 87 -13.64 9.60 -28.27
C LYS A 87 -14.42 10.72 -27.59
N LEU A 88 -14.03 11.10 -26.38
CA LEU A 88 -14.52 12.28 -25.67
C LEU A 88 -13.32 13.09 -25.18
N ASP A 89 -13.12 14.27 -25.75
CA ASP A 89 -11.98 15.14 -25.49
C ASP A 89 -12.49 16.49 -24.97
N VAL A 90 -12.23 16.80 -23.70
CA VAL A 90 -12.77 17.98 -23.03
C VAL A 90 -11.62 18.88 -22.59
N ILE A 91 -11.57 20.11 -23.12
CA ILE A 91 -10.70 21.17 -22.60
C ILE A 91 -11.45 21.84 -21.46
N GLY A 92 -11.04 21.53 -20.22
CA GLY A 92 -11.61 22.09 -18.99
C GLY A 92 -11.87 21.04 -17.91
N THR A 93 -12.48 21.46 -16.81
CA THR A 93 -12.87 20.58 -15.70
C THR A 93 -14.16 19.83 -16.02
N ILE A 94 -14.16 18.50 -15.88
CA ILE A 94 -15.38 17.69 -15.93
C ILE A 94 -15.91 17.55 -14.49
N SER A 95 -17.09 18.12 -14.22
CA SER A 95 -17.78 17.97 -12.93
C SER A 95 -18.87 16.89 -13.02
N SER A 96 -18.66 15.77 -12.33
CA SER A 96 -19.67 14.72 -12.15
C SER A 96 -20.31 14.85 -10.76
N TYR A 97 -21.62 15.11 -10.70
CA TYR A 97 -22.35 15.25 -9.44
C TYR A 97 -22.87 13.92 -8.87
N GLU A 98 -22.88 12.88 -9.70
CA GLU A 98 -23.14 11.50 -9.29
C GLU A 98 -21.83 10.69 -9.33
N PRO A 99 -21.66 9.67 -8.46
CA PRO A 99 -20.48 8.82 -8.51
C PRO A 99 -20.41 8.13 -9.88
N LEU A 100 -19.30 8.29 -10.59
CA LEU A 100 -18.92 7.35 -11.65
C LEU A 100 -18.77 5.99 -10.99
N ALA A 101 -19.81 5.17 -11.09
CA ALA A 101 -19.77 3.83 -10.53
C ALA A 101 -18.67 3.06 -11.26
N LEU A 102 -17.57 2.78 -10.56
CA LEU A 102 -16.80 1.58 -10.84
C LEU A 102 -17.81 0.42 -10.80
N GLY A 103 -17.77 -0.50 -11.76
CA GLY A 103 -18.71 -1.62 -11.79
C GLY A 103 -18.77 -2.38 -10.45
N ALA A 104 -19.82 -3.16 -10.21
CA ALA A 104 -19.94 -3.96 -8.98
C ALA A 104 -18.92 -5.12 -8.91
N THR A 105 -18.10 -5.30 -9.94
CA THR A 105 -17.11 -6.37 -10.06
C THR A 105 -15.80 -5.99 -9.36
N VAL A 106 -15.20 -6.93 -8.63
CA VAL A 106 -13.83 -6.83 -8.11
C VAL A 106 -12.87 -6.57 -9.27
N ASN A 107 -11.81 -5.81 -9.02
CA ASN A 107 -10.84 -5.36 -10.02
C ASN A 107 -11.38 -4.36 -11.05
N SER A 108 -12.60 -3.82 -10.88
CA SER A 108 -13.02 -2.66 -11.67
C SER A 108 -12.13 -1.46 -11.34
N PHE A 109 -11.62 -0.77 -12.35
CA PHE A 109 -10.79 0.41 -12.16
C PHE A 109 -11.13 1.53 -13.14
N GLN A 110 -10.82 2.77 -12.74
CA GLN A 110 -10.91 3.94 -13.59
C GLN A 110 -9.61 4.73 -13.47
N LEU A 111 -9.05 5.09 -14.63
CA LEU A 111 -7.88 5.96 -14.70
C LEU A 111 -8.30 7.40 -14.34
N ILE A 112 -7.69 7.96 -13.28
CA ILE A 112 -7.88 9.34 -12.83
C ILE A 112 -6.90 10.27 -13.54
N ASN A 113 -5.63 9.86 -13.61
CA ASN A 113 -4.57 10.64 -14.20
C ASN A 113 -3.52 9.74 -14.85
N GLN A 114 -2.94 10.21 -15.95
CA GLN A 114 -1.78 9.59 -16.57
C GLN A 114 -0.78 10.69 -16.94
N ARG A 115 0.49 10.46 -16.63
CA ARG A 115 1.62 11.19 -17.19
C ARG A 115 2.56 10.21 -17.86
N SER A 116 2.98 10.52 -19.08
CA SER A 116 3.89 9.67 -19.85
C SER A 116 4.94 10.49 -20.58
N GLY A 117 6.12 9.91 -20.73
CA GLY A 117 7.19 10.43 -21.59
C GLY A 117 7.80 9.30 -22.41
N ASN A 118 8.23 9.61 -23.64
CA ASN A 118 8.86 8.66 -24.53
C ASN A 118 10.11 9.27 -25.18
N VAL A 119 11.19 8.48 -25.26
CA VAL A 119 12.39 8.77 -26.06
C VAL A 119 12.81 7.48 -26.78
N GLY A 120 12.55 7.42 -28.10
CA GLY A 120 12.78 6.20 -28.88
C GLY A 120 11.84 5.08 -28.43
N GLU A 121 12.41 3.91 -28.12
CA GLU A 121 11.64 2.75 -27.61
C GLU A 121 11.36 2.84 -26.10
N ASN A 122 12.03 3.74 -25.38
CA ASN A 122 11.86 3.87 -23.94
C ASN A 122 10.64 4.72 -23.61
N THR A 123 9.68 4.12 -22.90
CA THR A 123 8.49 4.82 -22.40
C THR A 123 8.44 4.70 -20.88
N ILE A 124 8.14 5.80 -20.19
CA ILE A 124 7.82 5.80 -18.77
C ILE A 124 6.41 6.34 -18.62
N ILE A 125 5.59 5.64 -17.83
CA ILE A 125 4.21 6.02 -17.57
C ILE A 125 3.95 5.94 -16.07
N ASN A 126 3.43 7.03 -15.50
CA ASN A 126 2.83 7.04 -14.17
C ASN A 126 1.32 7.23 -14.28
N ARG A 127 0.57 6.42 -13.55
CA ARG A 127 -0.90 6.41 -13.59
C ARG A 127 -1.45 6.35 -12.19
N LEU A 128 -2.52 7.12 -12.00
CA LEU A 128 -3.34 7.10 -10.79
C LEU A 128 -4.70 6.52 -11.14
N TRP A 129 -5.11 5.48 -10.42
CA TRP A 129 -6.39 4.82 -10.58
C TRP A 129 -7.23 4.90 -9.32
N THR A 130 -8.54 5.01 -9.50
CA THR A 130 -9.48 4.45 -8.53
C THR A 130 -9.67 2.97 -8.86
N TYR A 131 -9.50 2.10 -7.88
CA TYR A 131 -9.55 0.65 -8.03
C TYR A 131 -10.52 0.05 -7.02
N ARG A 132 -11.24 -1.00 -7.40
CA ARG A 132 -12.19 -1.69 -6.53
C ARG A 132 -11.68 -3.05 -6.10
N ASP A 133 -11.57 -3.23 -4.79
CA ASP A 133 -11.06 -4.45 -4.16
C ASP A 133 -12.17 -5.41 -3.68
N LYS A 134 -13.40 -4.92 -3.54
CA LYS A 134 -14.56 -5.66 -3.01
C LYS A 134 -15.78 -5.47 -3.91
N THR A 135 -16.73 -6.41 -3.88
CA THR A 135 -17.97 -6.40 -4.69
C THR A 135 -19.01 -5.34 -4.26
N LEU A 136 -18.65 -4.44 -3.34
CA LEU A 136 -19.52 -3.40 -2.83
C LEU A 136 -19.39 -2.13 -3.68
N ASN A 137 -20.47 -1.34 -3.78
CA ASN A 137 -20.48 -0.10 -4.56
C ASN A 137 -20.52 1.14 -3.65
N ASN A 138 -19.46 1.35 -2.86
CA ASN A 138 -19.31 2.55 -2.02
C ASN A 138 -17.88 3.10 -2.06
N TRP A 139 -17.68 4.33 -1.57
CA TRP A 139 -16.36 4.97 -1.58
C TRP A 139 -15.33 4.26 -0.70
N TYR A 140 -15.78 3.52 0.31
CA TYR A 140 -14.95 2.72 1.20
C TYR A 140 -14.32 1.50 0.50
N SER A 141 -15.00 0.93 -0.49
CA SER A 141 -14.48 -0.14 -1.35
C SER A 141 -13.58 0.35 -2.48
N ALA A 142 -13.41 1.67 -2.61
CA ALA A 142 -12.50 2.26 -3.57
C ALA A 142 -11.14 2.49 -2.92
N ARG A 143 -10.10 2.01 -3.59
CA ARG A 143 -8.71 2.28 -3.26
C ARG A 143 -8.12 3.23 -4.28
N ILE A 144 -7.10 3.95 -3.83
CA ILE A 144 -6.23 4.72 -4.73
C ILE A 144 -5.02 3.86 -5.02
N HIS A 145 -4.77 3.58 -6.30
CA HIS A 145 -3.58 2.88 -6.77
C HIS A 145 -2.75 3.85 -7.61
N ASP A 146 -1.53 4.14 -7.17
CA ASP A 146 -0.55 4.94 -7.92
C ASP A 146 0.56 3.99 -8.39
N GLY A 147 0.68 3.82 -9.70
CA GLY A 147 1.60 2.87 -10.31
C GLY A 147 2.55 3.54 -11.29
N ILE A 148 3.78 3.03 -11.31
CA ILE A 148 4.79 3.35 -12.31
C ILE A 148 4.99 2.11 -13.19
N SER A 149 5.05 2.39 -14.49
CA SER A 149 5.24 1.43 -15.55
C SER A 149 6.39 1.89 -16.45
N ILE A 150 7.25 0.95 -16.82
CA ILE A 150 8.18 1.10 -17.94
C ILE A 150 7.51 0.42 -19.13
N ASP A 151 7.56 1.02 -20.33
CA ASP A 151 6.87 0.57 -21.55
C ASP A 151 5.32 0.57 -21.51
N ASP A 152 4.67 0.28 -22.65
CA ASP A 152 3.20 0.28 -22.78
C ASP A 152 2.56 -1.07 -22.39
N SER A 153 3.29 -2.02 -21.81
CA SER A 153 2.74 -3.35 -21.46
C SER A 153 2.03 -3.41 -20.10
N TYR A 154 2.11 -2.34 -19.31
CA TYR A 154 1.70 -2.31 -17.90
C TYR A 154 0.53 -1.32 -17.67
N LYS A 155 -0.74 -1.75 -17.88
CA LYS A 155 -1.95 -0.89 -18.01
C LYS A 155 -3.01 -1.04 -16.90
N THR A 156 -2.89 -2.05 -16.05
CA THR A 156 -3.92 -2.59 -15.15
C THR A 156 -3.40 -2.67 -13.70
N PRO A 157 -4.08 -2.01 -12.75
CA PRO A 157 -3.72 -2.12 -11.33
C PRO A 157 -3.61 -3.57 -10.85
N ASN A 158 -2.58 -3.87 -10.05
CA ASN A 158 -2.32 -5.18 -9.42
C ASN A 158 -2.08 -6.37 -10.37
N VAL A 159 -1.99 -6.16 -11.69
CA VAL A 159 -1.69 -7.22 -12.67
C VAL A 159 -0.34 -6.96 -13.32
N ASP A 160 -0.19 -5.75 -13.85
CA ASP A 160 0.94 -5.31 -14.62
C ASP A 160 1.27 -3.88 -14.15
N THR A 161 1.45 -3.66 -12.84
CA THR A 161 2.14 -2.46 -12.34
C THR A 161 3.51 -2.85 -11.78
N GLN A 162 4.58 -2.21 -12.27
CA GLN A 162 5.95 -2.59 -11.90
C GLN A 162 6.36 -2.11 -10.52
N THR A 163 5.97 -0.89 -10.17
CA THR A 163 6.09 -0.38 -8.80
C THR A 163 4.82 0.38 -8.48
N TRP A 164 4.30 0.20 -7.27
CA TRP A 164 3.05 0.85 -6.90
C TRP A 164 2.99 1.23 -5.42
N TRP A 165 2.10 2.17 -5.14
CA TRP A 165 1.59 2.52 -3.82
C TRP A 165 0.07 2.44 -3.84
N GLU A 166 -0.51 1.85 -2.79
CA GLU A 166 -1.96 1.70 -2.67
C GLU A 166 -2.45 2.16 -1.30
N ARG A 167 -3.60 2.84 -1.27
CA ARG A 167 -4.32 3.23 -0.06
C ARG A 167 -5.72 2.62 -0.04
N ASP A 168 -6.00 1.86 1.02
CA ASP A 168 -7.34 1.43 1.42
C ASP A 168 -7.83 2.32 2.59
N PRO A 169 -8.75 3.26 2.33
CA PRO A 169 -9.25 4.16 3.36
C PRO A 169 -10.22 3.49 4.34
N LEU A 170 -10.86 2.37 3.98
CA LEU A 170 -11.81 1.67 4.85
C LEU A 170 -11.08 0.91 5.94
N ASP A 171 -10.06 0.15 5.55
CA ASP A 171 -9.30 -0.69 6.46
C ASP A 171 -8.10 0.05 7.07
N ASN A 172 -7.88 1.32 6.68
CA ASN A 172 -6.72 2.14 7.07
C ASN A 172 -5.39 1.46 6.73
N ILE A 173 -5.29 0.96 5.50
CA ILE A 173 -4.11 0.25 4.99
C ILE A 173 -3.41 1.12 3.94
N GLN A 174 -2.08 1.18 4.03
CA GLN A 174 -1.21 1.70 2.99
C GLN A 174 -0.19 0.64 2.65
N SER A 175 0.02 0.36 1.36
CA SER A 175 0.91 -0.70 0.92
C SER A 175 1.78 -0.24 -0.25
N TRP A 176 2.96 -0.84 -0.37
CA TRP A 176 3.89 -0.61 -1.48
C TRP A 176 4.38 -1.95 -2.01
N GLY A 177 4.57 -2.05 -3.32
CA GLY A 177 4.99 -3.30 -3.94
C GLY A 177 5.32 -3.21 -5.41
N ASN A 178 5.44 -4.38 -6.04
CA ASN A 178 5.52 -4.59 -7.48
C ASN A 178 4.45 -5.60 -7.94
N ASN A 179 4.54 -6.07 -9.19
CA ASN A 179 3.58 -7.05 -9.72
C ASN A 179 3.54 -8.39 -8.96
N ALA A 180 4.59 -8.71 -8.18
CA ALA A 180 4.77 -10.01 -7.55
C ALA A 180 4.52 -9.97 -6.04
N GLU A 181 4.97 -8.89 -5.38
CA GLU A 181 5.13 -8.86 -3.93
C GLU A 181 4.80 -7.48 -3.33
N THR A 182 4.33 -7.51 -2.09
CA THR A 182 4.15 -6.33 -1.24
C THR A 182 5.35 -6.22 -0.30
N TYR A 183 6.09 -5.13 -0.40
CA TYR A 183 7.33 -4.92 0.36
C TYR A 183 7.09 -4.27 1.72
N LEU A 184 6.15 -3.33 1.78
CA LEU A 184 5.85 -2.57 2.99
C LEU A 184 4.35 -2.44 3.12
N THR A 185 3.84 -2.65 4.33
CA THR A 185 2.44 -2.41 4.67
C THR A 185 2.36 -1.61 5.97
N ILE A 186 1.53 -0.58 5.99
CA ILE A 186 1.08 0.07 7.21
C ILE A 186 -0.40 -0.29 7.36
N ASN A 187 -0.75 -1.11 8.35
CA ASN A 187 -2.11 -1.56 8.62
C ASN A 187 -2.53 -1.12 10.02
N LYS A 188 -3.46 -0.16 10.11
CA LYS A 188 -3.98 0.33 11.41
C LYS A 188 -2.89 0.73 12.41
N GLY A 189 -1.79 1.32 11.90
CA GLY A 189 -0.65 1.77 12.70
C GLY A 189 0.39 0.68 13.05
N ASN A 190 0.26 -0.52 12.49
CA ASN A 190 1.29 -1.54 12.52
C ASN A 190 2.07 -1.55 11.20
N VAL A 191 3.39 -1.75 11.27
CA VAL A 191 4.28 -1.77 10.10
C VAL A 191 4.69 -3.21 9.81
N GLY A 192 4.48 -3.66 8.57
CA GLY A 192 4.94 -4.94 8.06
C GLY A 192 5.95 -4.74 6.94
N ILE A 193 7.14 -5.33 7.06
CA ILE A 193 8.14 -5.41 5.99
C ILE A 193 8.11 -6.84 5.43
N GLY A 194 7.70 -6.99 4.17
CA GLY A 194 7.43 -8.29 3.53
C GLY A 194 6.20 -9.02 4.08
N ILE A 195 5.33 -8.31 4.82
CA ILE A 195 4.14 -8.86 5.49
C ILE A 195 2.93 -7.96 5.21
N LYS A 196 1.85 -8.55 4.70
CA LYS A 196 0.59 -7.83 4.36
C LYS A 196 -0.30 -7.55 5.57
N THR A 197 -0.23 -8.39 6.59
CA THR A 197 -1.10 -8.32 7.78
C THR A 197 -0.25 -8.36 9.05
N PRO A 198 0.49 -7.28 9.36
CA PRO A 198 1.31 -7.22 10.57
C PRO A 198 0.43 -7.26 11.83
N ILE A 199 0.77 -8.15 12.75
CA ILE A 199 0.13 -8.37 14.05
C ILE A 199 0.79 -7.49 15.11
N ASN A 200 2.13 -7.38 15.08
CA ASN A 200 2.88 -6.53 15.99
C ASN A 200 3.07 -5.11 15.42
N LYS A 201 3.56 -4.18 16.26
CA LYS A 201 3.85 -2.81 15.82
C LYS A 201 4.86 -2.76 14.67
N LEU A 202 5.81 -3.68 14.67
CA LEU A 202 6.75 -3.93 13.59
C LEU A 202 6.89 -5.44 13.41
N ASP A 203 6.45 -5.96 12.27
CA ASP A 203 6.73 -7.32 11.84
C ASP A 203 7.63 -7.28 10.59
N VAL A 204 8.69 -8.09 10.60
CA VAL A 204 9.65 -8.17 9.49
C VAL A 204 9.79 -9.62 9.06
N ASN A 205 9.45 -9.92 7.81
CA ASN A 205 9.74 -11.20 7.19
C ASN A 205 11.15 -11.16 6.57
N GLY A 206 12.16 -11.43 7.38
CA GLY A 206 13.57 -11.41 6.97
C GLY A 206 14.51 -11.02 8.11
N THR A 207 15.73 -10.62 7.74
CA THR A 207 16.76 -10.21 8.71
C THR A 207 16.75 -8.70 8.95
N ILE A 208 16.94 -8.29 10.20
CA ILE A 208 17.18 -6.89 10.57
C ILE A 208 18.67 -6.70 10.80
N HIS A 209 19.33 -5.85 10.00
CA HIS A 209 20.72 -5.44 10.22
C HIS A 209 20.74 -4.00 10.71
N SER A 210 21.20 -3.80 11.94
CA SER A 210 21.23 -2.51 12.63
C SER A 210 22.60 -2.26 13.24
N LYS A 211 23.01 -0.99 13.36
CA LYS A 211 24.23 -0.62 14.09
C LYS A 211 24.08 -0.82 15.60
N GLU A 212 22.90 -0.52 16.15
CA GLU A 212 22.61 -0.63 17.57
C GLU A 212 21.10 -0.87 17.77
N VAL A 213 20.75 -1.65 18.80
CA VAL A 213 19.37 -1.84 19.27
C VAL A 213 19.36 -1.59 20.77
N LYS A 214 18.64 -0.56 21.21
CA LYS A 214 18.37 -0.32 22.63
C LYS A 214 17.02 -0.92 22.98
N VAL A 215 17.02 -1.88 23.90
CA VAL A 215 15.81 -2.53 24.41
C VAL A 215 15.53 -1.99 25.80
N ASP A 216 14.46 -1.23 25.95
CA ASP A 216 14.01 -0.76 27.26
C ASP A 216 13.32 -1.91 28.01
N MET A 217 13.81 -2.21 29.21
CA MET A 217 13.30 -3.30 30.04
C MET A 217 12.69 -2.75 31.33
N THR A 218 11.58 -3.34 31.77
CA THR A 218 10.91 -3.00 33.04
C THR A 218 11.51 -3.73 34.26
N GLY A 219 12.43 -4.66 34.05
CA GLY A 219 13.11 -5.41 35.10
C GLY A 219 14.48 -5.92 34.64
N TRP A 220 15.44 -5.94 35.56
CA TRP A 220 16.82 -6.37 35.30
C TRP A 220 17.26 -7.38 36.36
N SER A 221 17.99 -8.41 35.95
CA SER A 221 18.45 -9.48 36.85
C SER A 221 19.66 -9.03 37.69
N ASP A 222 19.43 -8.12 38.64
CA ASP A 222 20.41 -7.69 39.64
C ASP A 222 19.95 -8.12 41.05
N PHE A 223 19.89 -9.42 41.25
CA PHE A 223 19.47 -10.00 42.52
C PHE A 223 20.31 -11.19 42.99
N VAL A 224 21.16 -11.78 42.14
CA VAL A 224 21.96 -12.96 42.48
C VAL A 224 22.98 -12.66 43.58
N PHE A 225 23.46 -11.41 43.67
CA PHE A 225 24.39 -10.98 44.71
C PHE A 225 23.72 -10.52 46.02
N LYS A 226 22.39 -10.55 46.12
CA LYS A 226 21.68 -10.20 47.35
C LYS A 226 21.82 -11.33 48.38
N LYS A 227 21.84 -10.98 49.67
CA LYS A 227 22.05 -11.96 50.76
C LYS A 227 20.94 -13.00 50.85
N GLU A 228 19.75 -12.62 50.40
CA GLU A 228 18.55 -13.44 50.42
C GLU A 228 18.46 -14.38 49.21
N TYR A 229 19.40 -14.30 48.24
CA TYR A 229 19.42 -15.20 47.10
C TYR A 229 19.90 -16.59 47.50
N SER A 230 19.01 -17.57 47.36
CA SER A 230 19.35 -18.97 47.56
C SER A 230 20.03 -19.52 46.31
N LEU A 231 21.36 -19.45 46.26
CA LEU A 231 22.15 -20.06 45.20
C LEU A 231 21.86 -21.58 45.17
N PRO A 232 21.41 -22.14 44.01
CA PRO A 232 21.25 -23.58 43.87
C PRO A 232 22.56 -24.32 44.17
N THR A 233 22.47 -25.60 44.51
CA THR A 233 23.66 -26.44 44.60
C THR A 233 24.03 -26.98 43.22
N LEU A 234 25.31 -27.26 42.98
CA LEU A 234 25.75 -27.87 41.71
C LEU A 234 25.08 -29.24 41.46
N THR A 235 24.74 -29.97 42.53
CA THR A 235 23.99 -31.23 42.45
C THR A 235 22.56 -31.02 41.94
N GLU A 236 21.89 -29.96 42.38
CA GLU A 236 20.54 -29.61 41.89
C GLU A 236 20.59 -29.15 40.44
N VAL A 237 21.59 -28.35 40.07
CA VAL A 237 21.81 -27.92 38.69
C VAL A 237 22.07 -29.12 37.78
N GLU A 238 22.94 -30.05 38.20
CA GLU A 238 23.22 -31.29 37.47
C GLU A 238 21.96 -32.13 37.29
N LYS A 239 21.17 -32.32 38.36
CA LYS A 239 19.89 -33.02 38.29
C LYS A 239 18.96 -32.39 37.26
N GLN A 240 18.86 -31.06 37.25
CA GLN A 240 18.00 -30.35 36.31
C GLN A 240 18.45 -30.51 34.85
N ILE A 241 19.77 -30.45 34.60
CA ILE A 241 20.32 -30.69 33.27
C ILE A 241 20.01 -32.13 32.82
N ASN A 242 20.16 -33.11 33.71
CA ASN A 242 19.88 -34.51 33.39
C ASN A 242 18.38 -34.78 33.16
N GLU A 243 17.49 -34.12 33.89
CA GLU A 243 16.03 -34.30 33.77
C GLU A 243 15.42 -33.53 32.60
N LYS A 244 15.88 -32.31 32.33
CA LYS A 244 15.26 -31.39 31.37
C LYS A 244 16.10 -31.10 30.13
N GLY A 245 17.40 -31.38 30.17
CA GLY A 245 18.33 -31.11 29.06
C GLY A 245 18.76 -29.65 28.90
N HIS A 246 18.37 -28.76 29.81
CA HIS A 246 18.70 -27.33 29.78
C HIS A 246 18.75 -26.73 31.19
N LEU A 247 19.38 -25.55 31.31
CA LEU A 247 19.49 -24.83 32.57
C LEU A 247 18.12 -24.31 33.04
N GLU A 248 17.99 -24.13 34.35
CA GLU A 248 16.80 -23.49 34.93
C GLU A 248 16.57 -22.09 34.37
N ASN A 249 15.30 -21.77 34.09
CA ASN A 249 14.81 -20.51 33.52
C ASN A 249 15.22 -20.20 32.07
N ILE A 250 16.09 -21.03 31.46
CA ILE A 250 16.44 -20.92 30.04
C ILE A 250 15.44 -21.76 29.23
N PRO A 251 14.84 -21.23 28.14
CA PRO A 251 13.89 -22.00 27.33
C PRO A 251 14.58 -23.17 26.63
N SER A 252 13.81 -24.22 26.38
CA SER A 252 14.27 -25.38 25.59
C SER A 252 14.37 -25.05 24.10
N GLU A 253 15.12 -25.85 23.34
CA GLU A 253 15.22 -25.70 21.87
C GLU A 253 13.84 -25.73 21.19
N GLU A 254 12.96 -26.66 21.60
CA GLU A 254 11.61 -26.78 21.06
C GLU A 254 10.78 -25.50 21.28
N GLU A 255 10.92 -24.88 22.46
CA GLU A 255 10.23 -23.64 22.80
C GLU A 255 10.75 -22.46 21.99
N VAL A 256 12.09 -22.37 21.81
CA VAL A 256 12.74 -21.33 21.01
C VAL A 256 12.36 -21.42 19.54
N LEU A 257 12.33 -22.63 18.97
CA LEU A 257 11.94 -22.83 17.57
C LEU A 257 10.46 -22.49 17.33
N LYS A 258 9.60 -22.70 18.33
CA LYS A 258 8.16 -22.44 18.21
C LYS A 258 7.81 -20.97 18.43
N ASN A 259 8.38 -20.33 19.44
CA ASN A 259 7.94 -19.02 19.93
C ASN A 259 8.97 -17.90 19.72
N GLY A 260 10.20 -18.23 19.31
CA GLY A 260 11.33 -17.29 19.27
C GLY A 260 11.86 -16.96 20.66
N ILE A 261 12.73 -15.95 20.74
CA ILE A 261 13.27 -15.42 22.01
C ILE A 261 12.98 -13.94 22.15
N ASN A 262 12.66 -13.51 23.36
CA ASN A 262 12.70 -12.10 23.72
C ASN A 262 14.15 -11.71 24.04
N LEU A 263 14.74 -10.85 23.20
CA LEU A 263 16.16 -10.47 23.30
C LEU A 263 16.53 -9.92 24.68
N GLY A 264 15.69 -9.05 25.25
CA GLY A 264 15.95 -8.43 26.55
C GLY A 264 15.88 -9.47 27.67
N GLU A 265 14.80 -10.27 27.71
CA GLU A 265 14.62 -11.30 28.73
C GLU A 265 15.73 -12.36 28.68
N MET A 266 16.11 -12.81 27.49
CA MET A 266 17.17 -13.80 27.31
C MET A 266 18.52 -13.26 27.79
N ASN A 267 18.87 -12.01 27.45
CA ASN A 267 20.10 -11.38 27.94
C ASN A 267 20.10 -11.25 29.48
N SER A 268 18.95 -10.92 30.07
CA SER A 268 18.79 -10.82 31.53
C SER A 268 18.98 -12.19 32.22
N LYS A 269 18.39 -13.26 31.67
CA LYS A 269 18.57 -14.64 32.16
C LYS A 269 20.01 -15.13 32.00
N LEU A 270 20.65 -14.83 30.88
CA LEU A 270 22.07 -15.15 30.66
C LEU A 270 22.97 -14.44 31.68
N LEU A 271 22.70 -13.16 31.98
CA LEU A 271 23.41 -12.43 33.03
C LEU A 271 23.25 -13.11 34.40
N GLN A 272 22.02 -13.50 34.78
CA GLN A 272 21.78 -14.25 36.02
C GLN A 272 22.68 -15.51 36.10
N LYS A 273 22.79 -16.27 35.00
CA LYS A 273 23.64 -17.47 34.96
C LYS A 273 25.13 -17.17 35.04
N ILE A 274 25.59 -16.06 34.46
CA ILE A 274 26.97 -15.59 34.59
C ILE A 274 27.28 -15.22 36.05
N GLU A 275 26.35 -14.57 36.75
CA GLU A 275 26.50 -14.21 38.16
C GLU A 275 26.52 -15.45 39.07
N GLU A 276 25.62 -16.41 38.84
CA GLU A 276 25.63 -17.71 39.55
C GLU A 276 26.95 -18.47 39.35
N LEU A 277 27.42 -18.56 38.11
CA LEU A 277 28.73 -19.17 37.78
C LEU A 277 29.89 -18.46 38.47
N THR A 278 29.82 -17.14 38.59
CA THR A 278 30.83 -16.34 39.29
C THR A 278 30.87 -16.70 40.78
N LEU A 279 29.70 -16.89 41.43
CA LEU A 279 29.64 -17.33 42.82
C LEU A 279 30.21 -18.74 43.02
N TYR A 280 29.88 -19.69 42.13
CA TYR A 280 30.48 -21.04 42.18
C TYR A 280 32.00 -20.99 42.01
N MET A 281 32.52 -20.18 41.08
CA MET A 281 33.97 -20.02 40.90
C MET A 281 34.67 -19.45 42.15
N ILE A 282 34.04 -18.48 42.82
CA ILE A 282 34.57 -17.92 44.07
C ILE A 282 34.64 -19.01 45.15
N ASP A 283 33.60 -19.84 45.29
CA ASP A 283 33.58 -20.96 46.25
C ASP A 283 34.65 -22.01 45.93
N VAL A 284 34.76 -22.42 44.67
CA VAL A 284 35.79 -23.36 44.21
C VAL A 284 37.20 -22.82 44.48
N ASN A 285 37.47 -21.54 44.19
CA ASN A 285 38.78 -20.94 44.46
C ASN A 285 39.12 -20.92 45.95
N LYS A 286 38.14 -20.71 46.84
CA LYS A 286 38.35 -20.82 48.30
C LYS A 286 38.74 -22.25 48.69
N LYS A 287 37.99 -23.24 48.22
CA LYS A 287 38.29 -24.67 48.46
C LYS A 287 39.67 -25.08 47.93
N VAL A 288 40.05 -24.61 46.74
CA VAL A 288 41.38 -24.87 46.17
C VAL A 288 42.48 -24.29 47.05
N LYS A 289 42.34 -23.06 47.55
CA LYS A 289 43.31 -22.46 48.47
C LYS A 289 43.42 -23.23 49.78
N GLU A 290 42.29 -23.66 50.34
CA GLU A 290 42.26 -24.50 51.55
C GLU A 290 42.98 -25.83 51.34
N LEU A 291 42.70 -26.51 50.22
CA LEU A 291 43.37 -27.74 49.83
C LEU A 291 44.88 -27.55 49.62
N GLN A 292 45.30 -26.45 49.00
CA GLN A 292 46.72 -26.11 48.83
C GLN A 292 47.43 -25.92 50.17
N VAL A 293 46.80 -25.20 51.11
CA VAL A 293 47.33 -25.03 52.48
C VAL A 293 47.42 -26.36 53.20
N SER A 294 46.39 -27.22 53.08
CA SER A 294 46.42 -28.55 53.68
C SER A 294 47.52 -29.44 53.08
N ASN A 295 47.69 -29.42 51.75
CA ASN A 295 48.75 -30.16 51.07
C ASN A 295 50.14 -29.66 51.47
N ALA A 296 50.34 -28.35 51.61
CA ALA A 296 51.61 -27.80 52.08
C ALA A 296 51.98 -28.34 53.48
N LYS A 297 51.01 -28.39 54.41
CA LYS A 297 51.22 -28.96 55.75
C LYS A 297 51.53 -30.46 55.71
N LEU A 298 50.88 -31.22 54.82
CA LEU A 298 51.14 -32.65 54.66
C LEU A 298 52.55 -32.90 54.12
N VAL A 299 53.00 -32.10 53.14
CA VAL A 299 54.36 -32.17 52.61
C VAL A 299 55.38 -31.89 53.72
N GLU A 300 55.19 -30.83 54.49
CA GLU A 300 56.06 -30.49 55.63
C GLU A 300 56.11 -31.62 56.68
N ASN A 301 54.96 -32.20 57.03
CA ASN A 301 54.91 -33.33 57.95
C ASN A 301 55.65 -34.56 57.42
N ASN A 302 55.56 -34.84 56.12
CA ASN A 302 56.27 -35.95 55.49
C ASN A 302 57.79 -35.71 55.51
N GLU A 303 58.27 -34.50 55.20
CA GLU A 303 59.69 -34.15 55.30
C GLU A 303 60.24 -34.33 56.73
N VAL A 304 59.46 -33.92 57.73
CA VAL A 304 59.82 -34.11 59.14
C VAL A 304 59.90 -35.59 59.50
N LEU A 305 58.96 -36.42 59.04
CA LEU A 305 58.97 -37.87 59.28
C LEU A 305 60.16 -38.55 58.61
N GLU A 306 60.44 -38.24 57.34
CA GLU A 306 61.61 -38.75 56.63
C GLU A 306 62.91 -38.41 57.36
N SER A 307 63.04 -37.17 57.87
CA SER A 307 64.21 -36.76 58.65
C SER A 307 64.36 -37.55 59.96
N LYS A 308 63.25 -37.94 60.60
CA LYS A 308 63.25 -38.75 61.82
C LYS A 308 63.61 -40.21 61.52
N ILE A 309 63.09 -40.78 60.43
CA ILE A 309 63.43 -42.13 59.98
C ILE A 309 64.93 -42.23 59.69
N LYS A 310 65.47 -41.27 58.95
CA LYS A 310 66.91 -41.23 58.62
C LYS A 310 67.82 -41.15 59.86
N LYS A 311 67.36 -40.50 60.93
CA LYS A 311 68.08 -40.45 62.23
C LYS A 311 68.02 -41.77 63.00
N LEU A 312 67.00 -42.58 62.79
CA LEU A 312 66.86 -43.90 63.41
C LEU A 312 67.68 -44.96 62.69
N GLU A 313 67.84 -44.86 61.37
CA GLU A 313 68.65 -45.79 60.55
C GLU A 313 70.18 -45.61 60.73
N ILE A 314 70.62 -44.49 61.33
CA ILE A 314 72.05 -44.17 61.58
C ILE A 314 72.50 -44.64 62.98
N LYS A 315 71.60 -45.17 63.82
CA LYS A 315 71.89 -45.74 65.15
C LYS A 315 72.00 -47.25 65.09
#